data_AF-A0A8H3DEQ0-F1
#
_entry.id   AF-A0A8H3DEQ0-F1
#
_cell.length_a   1.000
_cell.length_b   1.000
_cell.length_c   1.000
_cell.angle_alpha   90.00
_cell.angle_beta   90.00
_cell.angle_gamma   90.00
#
_symmetry.space_group_name_H-M   'P 1'
#
loop_
_entity.id
_entity.type
_entity.pdbx_description
1 polymer ?
#
loop_
_entity_poly.entity_id
_entity_poly.type
_entity_poly.pdbx_seq_one_letter_code
_entity_poly.pdbx_strand_id
1 'polypeptide(L)'
;MGVTCIARWPLALPNSMPQLVGHILNLPNVEHRGRWKCSARSYRSSVYPERFLYTLTYGENIHILLEDRKSLERPAALEKIRTEQEAANQAAAATSAPVMEDDDVIILDASGQEPGAVLPTVRNVPLPLHFRTTFISLKPPSTFEQFLGQVKGKWGPRPNNAGIDGVTFTVGTDWVIRMGFIQAGSGHKGVMLEIEYLPMQTFPSTTDGQPPAILAEFVASIVPQSHADYAFFPMRFSEEQWFEILDSANEAQSKPLGATEGEYSHGFEYATPRPNDWGSGFTQERRSAFLLLRMMLEEKLLV
;
A
#
# COMPACT_ATOMS: atom_id res chain seq x y z
N MET A 1 6.26 10.93 -16.44
CA MET A 1 6.32 10.02 -15.27
C MET A 1 7.42 8.99 -15.51
N GLY A 2 8.02 8.38 -14.47
CA GLY A 2 9.07 7.37 -14.66
C GLY A 2 8.52 5.97 -14.94
N VAL A 3 9.41 5.00 -15.19
CA VAL A 3 9.09 3.57 -15.18
C VAL A 3 10.02 2.88 -14.21
N THR A 4 9.45 2.15 -13.26
CA THR A 4 10.17 1.44 -12.20
C THR A 4 10.13 -0.05 -12.46
N CYS A 5 11.16 -0.82 -12.05
CA CYS A 5 11.11 -2.27 -11.86
C CYS A 5 11.81 -2.66 -10.56
N ILE A 6 11.48 -3.84 -10.04
CA ILE A 6 12.15 -4.42 -8.87
C ILE A 6 12.76 -5.77 -9.26
N ALA A 7 14.06 -5.94 -9.03
CA ALA A 7 14.77 -7.20 -9.08
C ALA A 7 15.09 -7.70 -7.66
N ARG A 8 15.02 -9.01 -7.44
CA ARG A 8 15.11 -9.66 -6.14
C ARG A 8 16.08 -10.83 -6.15
N TRP A 9 16.90 -10.91 -5.10
CA TRP A 9 17.69 -12.08 -4.74
C TRP A 9 17.22 -12.60 -3.37
N PRO A 10 16.20 -13.47 -3.31
CA PRO A 10 15.63 -13.94 -2.04
C PRO A 10 16.61 -14.77 -1.22
N LEU A 11 17.58 -15.42 -1.87
CA LEU A 11 18.60 -16.28 -1.25
C LEU A 11 19.97 -15.60 -1.11
N ALA A 12 20.08 -14.31 -1.45
CA ALA A 12 21.34 -13.59 -1.35
C ALA A 12 21.87 -13.56 0.09
N LEU A 13 23.15 -13.85 0.25
CA LEU A 13 23.85 -13.77 1.52
C LEU A 13 24.04 -12.31 1.94
N PRO A 14 24.26 -12.02 3.24
CA PRO A 14 24.49 -10.65 3.71
C PRO A 14 25.65 -9.93 2.99
N ASN A 15 26.65 -10.69 2.52
CA ASN A 15 27.80 -10.15 1.78
C ASN A 15 27.51 -9.80 0.31
N SER A 16 26.37 -10.21 -0.26
CA SER A 16 26.02 -9.90 -1.65
C SER A 16 25.76 -8.41 -1.85
N MET A 17 25.17 -7.72 -0.87
CA MET A 17 24.86 -6.29 -1.00
C MET A 17 26.15 -5.42 -1.09
N PRO A 18 27.17 -5.57 -0.22
CA PRO A 18 28.44 -4.87 -0.40
C PRO A 18 29.12 -5.13 -1.75
N GLN A 19 29.03 -6.36 -2.27
CA GLN A 19 29.61 -6.71 -3.58
C GLN A 19 28.88 -6.01 -4.73
N LEU A 20 27.55 -6.02 -4.71
CA LEU A 20 26.71 -5.34 -5.70
C LEU A 20 26.89 -3.81 -5.63
N VAL A 21 26.93 -3.23 -4.43
CA VAL A 21 27.20 -1.80 -4.23
C VAL A 21 28.58 -1.42 -4.76
N GLY A 22 29.62 -2.20 -4.42
CA GLY A 22 30.96 -1.96 -4.93
C GLY A 22 31.04 -2.05 -6.45
N HIS A 23 30.28 -2.97 -7.07
CA HIS A 23 30.20 -3.06 -8.52
C HIS A 23 29.52 -1.85 -9.15
N ILE A 24 28.35 -1.43 -8.63
CA ILE A 24 27.61 -0.28 -9.13
C ILE A 24 28.42 1.01 -9.03
N LEU A 25 29.14 1.22 -7.93
CA LEU A 25 30.02 2.38 -7.75
C LEU A 25 31.17 2.46 -8.76
N ASN A 26 31.55 1.34 -9.38
CA ASN A 26 32.60 1.30 -10.41
C ASN A 26 32.05 1.54 -11.83
N LEU A 27 30.72 1.62 -12.00
CA LEU A 27 30.13 1.93 -13.30
C LEU A 27 30.35 3.42 -13.64
N PRO A 28 30.48 3.75 -14.94
CA PRO A 28 30.66 5.13 -15.37
C PRO A 28 29.41 5.97 -15.07
N ASN A 29 29.61 7.25 -14.74
CA ASN A 29 28.54 8.22 -14.48
C ASN A 29 27.59 7.85 -13.32
N VAL A 30 28.07 7.04 -12.38
CA VAL A 30 27.34 6.72 -11.15
C VAL A 30 27.69 7.70 -10.04
N GLU A 31 26.66 8.22 -9.39
CA GLU A 31 26.78 9.07 -8.21
C GLU A 31 26.02 8.47 -7.04
N HIS A 32 26.65 8.40 -5.87
CA HIS A 32 25.98 8.00 -4.63
C HIS A 32 25.17 9.16 -4.06
N ARG A 33 23.86 8.96 -3.89
CA ARG A 33 22.92 9.99 -3.42
C ARG A 33 22.65 9.94 -1.92
N GLY A 34 22.71 8.77 -1.30
CA GLY A 34 22.49 8.65 0.13
C GLY A 34 21.90 7.32 0.57
N ARG A 35 21.45 7.29 1.82
CA ARG A 35 20.83 6.10 2.42
C ARG A 35 19.39 5.98 1.98
N TRP A 36 18.96 4.75 1.76
CA TRP A 36 17.59 4.38 1.48
C TRP A 36 17.07 3.51 2.62
N LYS A 37 16.01 3.95 3.27
CA LYS A 37 15.41 3.20 4.37
C LYS A 37 13.89 3.24 4.26
N CYS A 38 13.26 2.10 4.44
CA CYS A 38 11.82 2.02 4.65
C CYS A 38 11.46 0.95 5.69
N SER A 39 10.33 1.14 6.35
CA SER A 39 9.83 0.19 7.34
C SER A 39 8.35 -0.05 7.13
N ALA A 40 7.97 -1.32 7.01
CA ALA A 40 6.59 -1.74 6.86
C ALA A 40 6.06 -2.45 8.09
N ARG A 41 4.77 -2.24 8.37
CA ARG A 41 4.04 -2.88 9.48
C ARG A 41 2.68 -3.34 9.00
N SER A 42 2.14 -4.36 9.66
CA SER A 42 0.77 -4.84 9.45
C SER A 42 -0.08 -4.64 10.69
N TYR A 43 -1.36 -4.38 10.45
CA TYR A 43 -2.38 -4.15 11.46
C TYR A 43 -3.61 -4.98 11.10
N ARG A 44 -4.28 -5.51 12.13
CA ARG A 44 -5.50 -6.31 12.00
C ARG A 44 -6.67 -5.62 12.67
N SER A 45 -7.78 -5.49 11.96
CA SER A 45 -9.03 -5.04 12.58
C SER A 45 -9.54 -6.09 13.58
N SER A 46 -9.95 -5.66 14.78
CA SER A 46 -10.70 -6.47 15.74
C SER A 46 -12.22 -6.33 15.58
N VAL A 47 -12.69 -5.50 14.64
CA VAL A 47 -14.12 -5.38 14.25
C VAL A 47 -14.38 -6.23 13.00
N TYR A 48 -15.55 -6.85 12.95
CA TYR A 48 -16.06 -7.49 11.75
C TYR A 48 -16.54 -6.44 10.72
N PRO A 49 -16.19 -6.56 9.42
CA PRO A 49 -15.39 -7.63 8.83
C PRO A 49 -13.90 -7.49 9.17
N GLU A 50 -13.21 -8.62 9.30
CA GLU A 50 -11.76 -8.62 9.46
C GLU A 50 -11.11 -7.94 8.24
N ARG A 51 -10.31 -6.92 8.50
CA ARG A 51 -9.57 -6.15 7.50
C ARG A 51 -8.09 -6.12 7.86
N PHE A 52 -7.28 -5.98 6.82
CA PHE A 52 -5.84 -5.85 6.94
C PHE A 52 -5.43 -4.47 6.50
N LEU A 53 -4.61 -3.84 7.32
CA LEU A 53 -4.03 -2.54 7.04
C LEU A 53 -2.53 -2.70 7.08
N TYR A 54 -1.85 -2.21 6.05
CA TYR A 54 -0.41 -2.24 5.94
C TYR A 54 0.10 -0.82 5.85
N THR A 55 1.19 -0.53 6.55
CA THR A 55 1.84 0.77 6.48
C THR A 55 3.25 0.61 5.96
N LEU A 56 3.75 1.61 5.24
CA LEU A 56 5.15 1.76 4.87
C LEU A 56 5.60 3.17 5.19
N THR A 57 6.51 3.31 6.13
CA THR A 57 7.28 4.54 6.31
C THR A 57 8.36 4.59 5.25
N TYR A 58 8.31 5.61 4.40
CA TYR A 58 9.27 5.84 3.33
C TYR A 58 9.54 7.34 3.28
N GLY A 59 10.81 7.75 3.23
CA GLY A 59 11.17 9.17 3.29
C GLY A 59 10.55 9.91 4.49
N GLU A 60 9.82 10.98 4.19
CA GLU A 60 9.09 11.79 5.18
C GLU A 60 7.59 11.44 5.26
N ASN A 61 7.16 10.39 4.57
CA ASN A 61 5.76 10.01 4.49
C ASN A 61 5.50 8.64 5.12
N ILE A 62 4.24 8.42 5.48
CA ILE A 62 3.72 7.08 5.74
C ILE A 62 2.64 6.77 4.72
N HIS A 63 2.82 5.66 4.02
CA HIS A 63 1.86 5.15 3.06
C HIS A 63 1.06 4.02 3.71
N ILE A 64 -0.25 4.02 3.49
CA ILE A 64 -1.19 3.10 4.12
C ILE A 64 -1.93 2.39 3.00
N LEU A 65 -1.81 1.08 2.96
CA LEU A 65 -2.58 0.19 2.09
C LEU A 65 -3.60 -0.56 2.95
N LEU A 66 -4.87 -0.18 2.81
CA LEU A 66 -5.99 -0.92 3.36
C LEU A 66 -6.45 -1.94 2.32
N GLU A 67 -6.44 -3.22 2.69
CA GLU A 67 -6.91 -4.30 1.81
C GLU A 67 -8.12 -5.02 2.42
N ASP A 68 -9.13 -5.16 1.58
CA ASP A 68 -10.36 -5.85 1.90
C ASP A 68 -10.55 -7.07 1.00
N ARG A 69 -10.03 -8.21 1.46
CA ARG A 69 -10.05 -9.47 0.67
C ARG A 69 -11.45 -10.03 0.47
N LYS A 70 -12.35 -9.78 1.43
CA LYS A 70 -13.75 -10.25 1.37
C LYS A 70 -14.66 -9.28 0.62
N SER A 71 -14.08 -8.26 0.00
CA SER A 71 -14.84 -7.23 -0.69
C SER A 71 -15.70 -7.77 -1.82
N LEU A 72 -15.18 -8.72 -2.59
CA LEU A 72 -15.87 -9.33 -3.73
C LEU A 72 -16.98 -10.30 -3.31
N GLU A 73 -16.85 -10.90 -2.14
CA GLU A 73 -17.81 -11.88 -1.61
C GLU A 73 -19.01 -11.19 -0.93
N ARG A 74 -18.84 -9.94 -0.48
CA ARG A 74 -19.87 -9.21 0.29
C ARG A 74 -21.16 -8.93 -0.46
N PRO A 75 -21.14 -8.49 -1.74
CA PRO A 75 -22.38 -8.31 -2.49
C PRO A 75 -23.21 -9.60 -2.50
N ALA A 76 -22.59 -10.74 -2.80
CA ALA A 76 -23.27 -12.04 -2.80
C ALA A 76 -23.75 -12.46 -1.41
N ALA A 77 -22.94 -12.23 -0.36
CA ALA A 77 -23.34 -12.52 1.02
C ALA A 77 -24.52 -11.65 1.48
N LEU A 78 -24.56 -10.37 1.07
CA LEU A 78 -25.66 -9.46 1.41
C LEU A 78 -26.94 -9.82 0.66
N GLU A 79 -26.86 -10.21 -0.61
CA GLU A 79 -28.02 -10.73 -1.35
C GLU A 79 -28.57 -12.02 -0.72
N LYS A 80 -27.68 -12.90 -0.24
CA LYS A 80 -28.09 -14.10 0.49
C LYS A 80 -28.82 -13.76 1.79
N ILE A 81 -28.26 -12.87 2.61
CA ILE A 81 -28.90 -12.40 3.85
C ILE A 81 -30.26 -11.76 3.55
N ARG A 82 -30.35 -10.94 2.50
CA ARG A 82 -31.60 -10.33 2.06
C ARG A 82 -32.64 -11.38 1.69
N THR A 83 -32.27 -12.38 0.90
CA THR A 83 -33.18 -13.46 0.47
C THR A 83 -33.67 -14.29 1.66
N GLU A 84 -32.78 -14.63 2.59
CA GLU A 84 -33.13 -15.36 3.82
C GLU A 84 -34.07 -14.53 4.70
N GLN A 85 -33.85 -13.23 4.79
CA GLN A 85 -34.68 -12.33 5.57
C GLN A 85 -36.05 -12.08 4.92
N GLU A 86 -36.12 -12.00 3.59
CA GLU A 86 -37.38 -11.95 2.84
C GLU A 86 -38.18 -13.25 3.02
N ALA A 87 -37.52 -14.41 2.98
CA ALA A 87 -38.15 -15.70 3.26
C ALA A 87 -38.66 -15.82 4.71
N ALA A 88 -37.87 -15.34 5.69
CA ALA A 88 -38.28 -15.31 7.09
C ALA A 88 -39.49 -14.38 7.32
N ASN A 89 -39.51 -13.20 6.68
CA ASN A 89 -40.64 -12.28 6.75
C ASN A 89 -41.91 -12.87 6.08
N GLN A 90 -41.77 -13.58 4.97
CA GLN A 90 -42.89 -14.27 4.32
C GLN A 90 -43.41 -15.43 5.16
N ALA A 91 -42.53 -16.21 5.80
CA ALA A 91 -42.92 -17.28 6.71
C ALA A 91 -43.63 -16.74 7.96
N ALA A 92 -43.17 -15.61 8.51
CA ALA A 92 -43.83 -14.93 9.62
C ALA A 92 -45.23 -14.42 9.22
N ALA A 93 -45.38 -13.83 8.02
CA ALA A 93 -46.66 -13.38 7.51
C ALA A 93 -47.63 -14.53 7.15
N ALA A 94 -47.12 -15.72 6.83
CA ALA A 94 -47.95 -16.91 6.58
C ALA A 94 -48.40 -17.61 7.87
N THR A 95 -47.73 -17.35 9.00
CA THR A 95 -48.07 -17.96 10.30
C THR A 95 -49.06 -17.11 11.11
N SER A 96 -49.32 -15.86 10.71
CA SER A 96 -50.47 -15.10 11.21
C SER A 96 -51.77 -15.58 10.56
N ALA A 97 -52.33 -16.68 11.08
CA ALA A 97 -53.70 -17.15 10.82
C ALA A 97 -54.71 -16.44 11.75
N PRO A 98 -56.02 -16.47 11.45
CA PRO A 98 -56.91 -15.32 11.54
C PRO A 98 -57.28 -14.90 12.96
N VAL A 99 -57.61 -13.61 13.08
CA VAL A 99 -58.36 -12.99 14.17
C VAL A 99 -59.52 -13.91 14.57
N MET A 100 -59.40 -14.51 15.76
CA MET A 100 -60.54 -14.97 16.54
C MET A 100 -60.86 -13.84 17.51
N GLU A 101 -61.99 -13.17 17.28
CA GLU A 101 -62.65 -12.30 18.26
C GLU A 101 -62.97 -13.14 19.50
N ASP A 102 -62.34 -12.84 20.64
CA ASP A 102 -63.00 -12.20 21.79
C ASP A 102 -62.10 -12.22 23.04
N ASP A 103 -62.15 -11.10 23.75
CA ASP A 103 -61.81 -10.82 25.16
C ASP A 103 -60.35 -10.91 25.67
N ASP A 104 -59.73 -9.73 25.70
CA ASP A 104 -58.95 -9.12 26.80
C ASP A 104 -58.20 -10.04 27.79
N VAL A 105 -56.85 -10.09 27.67
CA VAL A 105 -55.90 -9.64 28.73
C VAL A 105 -54.55 -9.35 28.06
N ILE A 106 -54.14 -8.08 28.03
CA ILE A 106 -52.77 -7.68 27.67
C ILE A 106 -51.89 -7.83 28.93
N ILE A 107 -51.01 -8.84 28.95
CA ILE A 107 -49.91 -8.89 29.92
C ILE A 107 -48.71 -8.15 29.31
N LEU A 108 -48.46 -6.93 29.78
CA LEU A 108 -47.23 -6.18 29.54
C LEU A 108 -46.08 -6.80 30.36
N ASP A 109 -44.92 -7.05 29.74
CA ASP A 109 -43.69 -7.26 30.50
C ASP A 109 -43.15 -5.92 31.04
N ALA A 110 -42.39 -5.98 32.13
CA ALA A 110 -41.89 -4.81 32.87
C ALA A 110 -40.79 -4.00 32.13
N SER A 111 -40.54 -4.26 30.84
CA SER A 111 -39.54 -3.56 30.02
C SER A 111 -40.09 -2.87 28.77
N GLY A 112 -41.38 -2.99 28.47
CA GLY A 112 -42.07 -2.13 27.49
C GLY A 112 -41.60 -2.27 26.04
N GLN A 113 -41.15 -3.46 25.62
CA GLN A 113 -40.69 -3.70 24.26
C GLN A 113 -41.60 -4.71 23.54
N GLU A 114 -42.24 -4.29 22.43
CA GLU A 114 -43.11 -5.17 21.65
C GLU A 114 -42.34 -6.32 20.97
N PRO A 115 -42.92 -7.54 20.89
CA PRO A 115 -42.34 -8.67 20.17
C PRO A 115 -42.57 -8.50 18.67
N GLY A 116 -41.81 -7.60 18.04
CA GLY A 116 -42.00 -7.28 16.63
C GLY A 116 -41.00 -6.27 16.08
N ALA A 117 -39.76 -6.30 16.56
CA ALA A 117 -38.71 -5.39 16.06
C ALA A 117 -38.43 -5.66 14.57
N VAL A 118 -39.16 -4.98 13.70
CA VAL A 118 -38.92 -4.91 12.25
C VAL A 118 -37.52 -4.36 12.05
N LEU A 119 -36.59 -5.23 11.67
CA LEU A 119 -35.25 -4.83 11.26
C LEU A 119 -35.36 -3.84 10.08
N PRO A 120 -34.54 -2.78 10.05
CA PRO A 120 -34.66 -1.73 9.04
C PRO A 120 -34.49 -2.28 7.63
N THR A 121 -35.47 -2.00 6.76
CA THR A 121 -35.44 -2.41 5.35
C THR A 121 -34.40 -1.58 4.60
N VAL A 122 -33.20 -2.12 4.43
CA VAL A 122 -32.13 -1.46 3.66
C VAL A 122 -32.44 -1.61 2.17
N ARG A 123 -33.12 -0.62 1.59
CA ARG A 123 -33.67 -0.75 0.22
C ARG A 123 -32.68 -0.53 -0.90
N ASN A 124 -31.58 0.19 -0.71
CA ASN A 124 -30.60 0.43 -1.76
C ASN A 124 -29.22 0.64 -1.15
N VAL A 125 -28.34 -0.34 -1.33
CA VAL A 125 -26.94 -0.15 -0.97
C VAL A 125 -26.14 0.04 -2.25
N PRO A 126 -25.55 1.23 -2.49
CA PRO A 126 -24.82 1.48 -3.72
C PRO A 126 -23.63 0.52 -3.83
N LEU A 127 -23.51 -0.14 -4.98
CA LEU A 127 -22.38 -0.98 -5.33
C LEU A 127 -21.32 -0.16 -6.09
N PRO A 128 -20.03 -0.34 -5.80
CA PRO A 128 -19.48 -1.23 -4.80
C PRO A 128 -19.61 -0.65 -3.39
N LEU A 129 -20.02 -1.50 -2.47
CA LEU A 129 -20.26 -1.21 -1.06
C LEU A 129 -19.00 -0.83 -0.26
N HIS A 130 -17.82 -1.02 -0.86
CA HIS A 130 -16.50 -0.72 -0.31
C HIS A 130 -15.44 -0.86 -1.42
N PHE A 131 -14.34 -0.12 -1.30
CA PHE A 131 -13.17 -0.28 -2.15
C PHE A 131 -12.39 -1.55 -1.72
N ARG A 132 -11.99 -2.38 -2.69
CA ARG A 132 -11.15 -3.58 -2.44
C ARG A 132 -9.80 -3.19 -1.84
N THR A 133 -9.24 -2.10 -2.33
CA THR A 133 -7.94 -1.56 -1.94
C THR A 133 -8.06 -0.06 -1.82
N THR A 134 -7.55 0.50 -0.73
CA THR A 134 -7.43 1.94 -0.56
C THR A 134 -5.99 2.27 -0.21
N PHE A 135 -5.39 3.19 -0.96
CA PHE A 135 -4.01 3.61 -0.75
C PHE A 135 -3.96 5.09 -0.37
N ILE A 136 -3.47 5.38 0.82
CA ILE A 136 -3.43 6.73 1.41
C ILE A 136 -1.98 7.04 1.75
N SER A 137 -1.60 8.32 1.68
CA SER A 137 -0.28 8.76 2.13
C SER A 137 -0.46 9.94 3.07
N LEU A 138 0.22 9.92 4.21
CA LEU A 138 0.13 10.94 5.25
C LEU A 138 1.53 11.47 5.59
N LYS A 139 1.59 12.72 6.06
CA LYS A 139 2.79 13.39 6.57
C LYS A 139 2.44 14.12 7.88
N PRO A 140 3.30 14.11 8.91
CA PRO A 140 4.55 13.33 9.06
C PRO A 140 4.31 11.83 9.30
N PRO A 141 5.34 10.96 9.27
CA PRO A 141 5.17 9.52 9.36
C PRO A 141 4.50 9.04 10.65
N SER A 142 4.69 9.77 11.75
CA SER A 142 4.13 9.44 13.07
C SER A 142 2.63 9.72 13.21
N THR A 143 2.03 10.43 12.25
CA THR A 143 0.63 10.88 12.33
C THR A 143 -0.33 9.70 12.46
N PHE A 144 -0.05 8.61 11.75
CA PHE A 144 -0.96 7.47 11.72
C PHE A 144 -0.95 6.69 13.04
N GLU A 145 0.23 6.43 13.63
CA GLU A 145 0.28 5.75 14.93
C GLU A 145 -0.32 6.61 16.05
N GLN A 146 -0.08 7.92 16.01
CA GLN A 146 -0.72 8.86 16.95
C GLN A 146 -2.23 8.83 16.81
N PHE A 147 -2.74 8.88 15.58
CA PHE A 147 -4.15 8.75 15.28
C PHE A 147 -4.71 7.43 15.83
N LEU A 148 -4.11 6.28 15.48
CA LEU A 148 -4.56 4.98 15.98
C LEU A 148 -4.61 4.91 17.52
N GLY A 149 -3.63 5.49 18.19
CA GLY A 149 -3.61 5.60 19.65
C GLY A 149 -4.76 6.44 20.22
N GLN A 150 -5.06 7.57 19.58
CA GLN A 150 -6.14 8.48 20.01
C GLN A 150 -7.53 7.90 19.80
N VAL A 151 -7.80 7.27 18.65
CA VAL A 151 -9.13 6.72 18.37
C VAL A 151 -9.42 5.46 19.18
N LYS A 152 -8.45 4.98 19.99
CA LYS A 152 -8.44 3.61 20.54
C LYS A 152 -8.86 2.62 19.45
N GLY A 153 -8.29 2.84 18.26
CA GLY A 153 -8.74 2.20 17.05
C GLY A 153 -8.75 0.69 17.24
N LYS A 154 -9.77 0.03 16.72
CA LYS A 154 -9.88 -1.43 16.76
C LYS A 154 -8.89 -2.09 15.78
N TRP A 155 -7.66 -1.60 15.73
CA TRP A 155 -6.57 -2.04 14.87
C TRP A 155 -5.40 -2.42 15.76
N GLY A 156 -5.15 -3.72 15.88
CA GLY A 156 -4.00 -4.23 16.62
C GLY A 156 -2.79 -4.35 15.70
N PRO A 157 -1.61 -3.81 16.05
CA PRO A 157 -0.38 -4.08 15.30
C PRO A 157 -0.06 -5.57 15.39
N ARG A 158 0.41 -6.14 14.27
CA ARG A 158 0.94 -7.51 14.24
C ARG A 158 2.44 -7.50 14.51
N PRO A 159 2.98 -8.57 15.08
CA PRO A 159 4.38 -8.62 15.51
C PRO A 159 5.39 -8.60 14.36
N ASN A 160 4.97 -9.01 13.15
CA ASN A 160 5.86 -9.05 12.00
C ASN A 160 5.95 -7.68 11.34
N ASN A 161 7.14 -7.09 11.42
CA ASN A 161 7.55 -5.94 10.63
C ASN A 161 8.51 -6.39 9.52
N ALA A 162 8.55 -5.60 8.44
CA ALA A 162 9.57 -5.72 7.42
C ALA A 162 10.29 -4.37 7.28
N GLY A 163 11.54 -4.41 6.85
CA GLY A 163 12.34 -3.22 6.64
C GLY A 163 13.30 -3.41 5.49
N ILE A 164 13.60 -2.31 4.80
CA ILE A 164 14.67 -2.25 3.83
C ILE A 164 15.63 -1.19 4.31
N ASP A 165 16.91 -1.52 4.32
CA ASP A 165 17.99 -0.58 4.58
C ASP A 165 19.07 -0.77 3.52
N GLY A 166 19.54 0.34 2.99
CA GLY A 166 20.10 0.39 1.66
C GLY A 166 20.65 1.75 1.27
N VAL A 167 20.90 1.90 -0.02
CA VAL A 167 21.58 3.04 -0.64
C VAL A 167 20.90 3.41 -1.95
N THR A 168 20.96 4.69 -2.30
CA THR A 168 20.47 5.24 -3.56
C THR A 168 21.65 5.74 -4.40
N PHE A 169 21.62 5.41 -5.68
CA PHE A 169 22.52 5.91 -6.70
C PHE A 169 21.73 6.56 -7.83
N THR A 170 22.41 7.43 -8.57
CA THR A 170 21.95 7.92 -9.87
C THR A 170 22.94 7.55 -10.95
N VAL A 171 22.45 7.25 -12.15
CA VAL A 171 23.29 7.00 -13.33
C VAL A 171 22.93 8.01 -14.41
N GLY A 172 23.85 8.91 -14.73
CA GLY A 172 23.55 10.06 -15.58
C GLY A 172 22.44 10.93 -14.98
N THR A 173 21.55 11.44 -15.83
CA THR A 173 20.43 12.32 -15.43
C THR A 173 19.12 11.58 -15.21
N ASP A 174 19.02 10.36 -15.73
CA ASP A 174 17.72 9.74 -16.02
C ASP A 174 17.46 8.47 -15.20
N TRP A 175 18.48 7.89 -14.57
CA TRP A 175 18.35 6.62 -13.86
C TRP A 175 18.53 6.80 -12.36
N VAL A 176 17.61 6.23 -11.61
CA VAL A 176 17.71 6.08 -10.16
C VAL A 176 17.79 4.60 -9.83
N ILE A 177 18.77 4.24 -9.01
CA ILE A 177 18.98 2.87 -8.54
C ILE A 177 18.90 2.89 -7.01
N ARG A 178 17.99 2.11 -6.44
CA ARG A 178 17.90 1.90 -4.99
C ARG A 178 18.17 0.43 -4.70
N MET A 179 19.12 0.17 -3.81
CA MET A 179 19.50 -1.18 -3.45
C MET A 179 19.48 -1.34 -1.95
N GLY A 180 18.92 -2.43 -1.44
CA GLY A 180 18.83 -2.65 0.00
C GLY A 180 18.71 -4.11 0.37
N PHE A 181 19.11 -4.42 1.60
CA PHE A 181 18.81 -5.70 2.22
C PHE A 181 17.42 -5.65 2.84
N ILE A 182 16.70 -6.77 2.74
CA ILE A 182 15.38 -6.90 3.34
C ILE A 182 15.50 -7.64 4.66
N GLN A 183 14.95 -7.06 5.71
CA GLN A 183 14.78 -7.69 7.02
C GLN A 183 13.29 -7.91 7.26
N ALA A 184 12.92 -9.08 7.77
CA ALA A 184 11.58 -9.31 8.29
C ALA A 184 11.65 -10.12 9.58
N GLY A 185 11.03 -9.62 10.65
CA GLY A 185 11.23 -10.13 12.00
C GLY A 185 12.71 -10.07 12.39
N SER A 186 13.28 -11.19 12.83
CA SER A 186 14.70 -11.30 13.19
C SER A 186 15.62 -11.76 12.04
N GLY A 187 15.07 -12.02 10.86
CA GLY A 187 15.78 -12.69 9.77
C GLY A 187 16.07 -11.80 8.57
N HIS A 188 17.23 -12.04 7.94
CA HIS A 188 17.56 -11.57 6.60
C HIS A 188 16.70 -12.28 5.55
N LYS A 189 16.15 -11.53 4.59
CA LYS A 189 15.22 -12.00 3.54
C LYS A 189 15.73 -11.69 2.13
N GLY A 190 17.05 -11.56 2.00
CA GLY A 190 17.73 -11.36 0.73
C GLY A 190 17.98 -9.88 0.41
N VAL A 191 18.33 -9.63 -0.85
CA VAL A 191 18.65 -8.32 -1.39
C VAL A 191 17.63 -7.93 -2.45
N MET A 192 17.40 -6.64 -2.62
CA MET A 192 16.58 -6.12 -3.69
C MET A 192 17.22 -4.92 -4.37
N LEU A 193 16.80 -4.71 -5.62
CA LEU A 193 17.20 -3.63 -6.49
C LEU A 193 15.95 -3.04 -7.12
N GLU A 194 15.62 -1.81 -6.76
CA GLU A 194 14.62 -1.00 -7.43
C GLU A 194 15.33 -0.08 -8.43
N ILE A 195 14.91 -0.12 -9.68
CA ILE A 195 15.44 0.72 -10.75
C ILE A 195 14.31 1.53 -11.30
N GLU A 196 14.57 2.82 -11.50
CA GLU A 196 13.62 3.76 -12.04
C GLU A 196 14.26 4.59 -13.14
N TYR A 197 13.59 4.65 -14.29
CA TYR A 197 13.98 5.49 -15.43
C TYR A 197 13.05 6.71 -15.53
N LEU A 198 13.64 7.90 -15.64
CA LEU A 198 12.99 9.21 -15.57
C LEU A 198 13.57 10.17 -16.63
N PRO A 199 12.76 11.07 -17.22
CA PRO A 199 11.32 10.97 -17.42
C PRO A 199 11.02 10.16 -18.69
N MET A 200 9.98 9.31 -18.66
CA MET A 200 9.43 8.73 -19.88
C MET A 200 8.23 9.54 -20.38
N GLN A 201 8.21 9.79 -21.69
CA GLN A 201 7.07 10.39 -22.41
C GLN A 201 6.02 9.34 -22.77
N THR A 202 6.44 8.10 -23.04
CA THR A 202 5.57 6.99 -23.43
C THR A 202 5.90 5.76 -22.60
N PHE A 203 4.88 5.10 -22.04
CA PHE A 203 5.10 3.86 -21.32
C PHE A 203 5.34 2.71 -22.29
N PRO A 204 6.43 1.95 -22.14
CA PRO A 204 6.66 0.76 -22.94
C PRO A 204 5.62 -0.31 -22.58
N SER A 205 5.19 -1.08 -23.57
CA SER A 205 4.26 -2.19 -23.35
C SER A 205 4.88 -3.20 -22.39
N THR A 206 4.20 -3.44 -21.27
CA THR A 206 4.59 -4.48 -20.31
C THR A 206 3.99 -5.81 -20.79
N THR A 207 4.83 -6.82 -21.02
CA THR A 207 4.37 -8.20 -21.28
C THR A 207 4.07 -8.89 -19.95
N ASP A 208 3.04 -9.74 -19.88
CA ASP A 208 2.54 -10.40 -18.66
C ASP A 208 3.60 -10.73 -17.60
N GLY A 209 3.76 -9.84 -16.61
CA GLY A 209 4.63 -10.02 -15.45
C GLY A 209 6.13 -9.85 -15.69
N GLN A 210 6.57 -9.37 -16.87
CA GLN A 210 7.96 -8.98 -17.11
C GLN A 210 8.10 -7.45 -17.07
N PRO A 211 9.21 -6.90 -16.54
CA PRO A 211 9.46 -5.48 -16.67
C PRO A 211 9.62 -5.11 -18.15
N PRO A 212 9.44 -3.83 -18.50
CA PRO A 212 9.79 -3.34 -19.83
C PRO A 212 11.21 -3.74 -20.24
N ALA A 213 11.38 -4.09 -21.52
CA ALA A 213 12.66 -4.58 -22.05
C ALA A 213 13.83 -3.67 -21.71
N ILE A 214 13.65 -2.34 -21.80
CA ILE A 214 14.68 -1.35 -21.44
C ILE A 214 15.14 -1.49 -19.98
N LEU A 215 14.22 -1.74 -19.05
CA LEU A 215 14.58 -1.94 -17.65
C LEU A 215 15.27 -3.30 -17.45
N ALA A 216 14.76 -4.35 -18.10
CA ALA A 216 15.35 -5.68 -18.04
C ALA A 216 16.80 -5.70 -18.55
N GLU A 217 17.04 -5.10 -19.71
CA GLU A 217 18.36 -4.95 -20.33
C GLU A 217 19.29 -4.10 -19.47
N PHE A 218 18.78 -3.00 -18.90
CA PHE A 218 19.56 -2.18 -17.99
C PHE A 218 19.99 -2.96 -16.75
N VAL A 219 19.08 -3.69 -16.09
CA VAL A 219 19.42 -4.56 -14.95
C VAL A 219 20.49 -5.57 -15.34
N ALA A 220 20.31 -6.26 -16.47
CA ALA A 220 21.27 -7.24 -16.96
C ALA A 220 22.65 -6.62 -17.25
N SER A 221 22.71 -5.34 -17.61
CA SER A 221 23.97 -4.63 -17.88
C SER A 221 24.71 -4.18 -16.61
N ILE A 222 23.99 -3.91 -15.51
CA ILE A 222 24.59 -3.39 -14.26
C ILE A 222 24.77 -4.45 -13.17
N VAL A 223 24.18 -5.63 -13.34
CA VAL A 223 24.30 -6.74 -12.41
C VAL A 223 25.51 -7.61 -12.80
N PRO A 224 26.44 -7.90 -11.88
CA PRO A 224 27.52 -8.83 -12.14
C PRO A 224 27.00 -10.20 -12.56
N GLN A 225 27.71 -10.89 -13.46
CA GLN A 225 27.36 -12.27 -13.86
C GLN A 225 27.29 -13.24 -12.67
N SER A 226 28.07 -13.01 -11.61
CA SER A 226 28.03 -13.80 -10.37
C SER A 226 26.71 -13.68 -9.60
N HIS A 227 25.87 -12.71 -9.94
CA HIS A 227 24.58 -12.43 -9.32
C HIS A 227 23.45 -12.41 -10.37
N ALA A 228 23.59 -13.13 -11.48
CA ALA A 228 22.60 -13.18 -12.55
C ALA A 228 21.33 -14.01 -12.19
N ASP A 229 21.24 -14.55 -10.98
CA ASP A 229 20.15 -15.39 -10.47
C ASP A 229 18.99 -14.58 -9.84
N TYR A 230 18.84 -13.31 -10.21
CA TYR A 230 17.71 -12.49 -9.75
C TYR A 230 16.39 -12.87 -10.40
N ALA A 231 15.31 -12.62 -9.67
CA ALA A 231 13.95 -12.65 -10.20
C ALA A 231 13.38 -11.23 -10.25
N PHE A 232 12.72 -10.88 -11.35
CA PHE A 232 11.92 -9.67 -11.38
C PHE A 232 10.63 -9.87 -10.61
N PHE A 233 10.28 -8.87 -9.79
CA PHE A 233 8.95 -8.78 -9.22
C PHE A 233 7.95 -8.47 -10.35
N PRO A 234 6.93 -9.32 -10.56
CA PRO A 234 6.04 -9.18 -11.69
C PRO A 234 5.19 -7.92 -11.55
N MET A 235 5.43 -6.93 -12.41
CA MET A 235 4.61 -5.72 -12.47
C MET A 235 3.42 -5.96 -13.39
N ARG A 236 2.20 -5.91 -12.84
CA ARG A 236 0.95 -6.11 -13.58
C ARG A 236 0.00 -4.92 -13.48
N PHE A 237 0.54 -3.71 -13.33
CA PHE A 237 -0.28 -2.52 -13.19
C PHE A 237 -0.54 -1.86 -14.54
N SER A 238 -1.82 -1.77 -14.93
CA SER A 238 -2.24 -0.96 -16.09
C SER A 238 -2.06 0.53 -15.80
N GLU A 239 -2.06 1.36 -16.84
CA GLU A 239 -2.04 2.82 -16.68
C GLU A 239 -3.24 3.33 -15.88
N GLU A 240 -4.42 2.73 -16.07
CA GLU A 240 -5.63 3.04 -15.30
C GLU A 240 -5.44 2.73 -13.81
N GLN A 241 -4.80 1.62 -13.47
CA GLN A 241 -4.50 1.28 -12.08
C GLN A 241 -3.49 2.25 -11.48
N TRP A 242 -2.47 2.65 -12.24
CA TRP A 242 -1.55 3.70 -11.81
C TRP A 242 -2.25 5.04 -11.60
N PHE A 243 -3.16 5.41 -12.50
CA PHE A 243 -3.96 6.61 -12.38
C PHE A 243 -4.80 6.59 -11.10
N GLU A 244 -5.50 5.49 -10.80
CA GLU A 244 -6.26 5.34 -9.55
C GLU A 244 -5.38 5.49 -8.29
N ILE A 245 -4.19 4.86 -8.31
CA ILE A 245 -3.25 4.89 -7.19
C ILE A 245 -2.66 6.29 -6.99
N LEU A 246 -2.38 7.02 -8.06
CA LEU A 246 -1.61 8.28 -8.02
C LEU A 246 -2.50 9.53 -8.00
N ASP A 247 -3.65 9.52 -8.68
CA ASP A 247 -4.50 10.69 -8.88
C ASP A 247 -5.35 11.05 -7.65
N SER A 248 -5.63 10.07 -6.78
CA SER A 248 -6.33 10.27 -5.51
C SER A 248 -5.63 11.19 -4.50
N ALA A 249 -4.46 11.75 -4.84
CA ALA A 249 -3.71 12.68 -4.00
C ALA A 249 -3.70 14.13 -4.51
N ASN A 250 -4.07 14.38 -5.76
CA ASN A 250 -3.85 15.68 -6.40
C ASN A 250 -4.94 16.73 -6.13
N GLU A 251 -6.07 16.37 -5.49
CA GLU A 251 -7.12 17.35 -5.17
C GLU A 251 -6.74 18.37 -4.09
N ALA A 252 -5.60 18.18 -3.41
CA ALA A 252 -5.14 19.08 -2.34
C ALA A 252 -3.82 19.77 -2.70
N GLN A 253 -3.68 20.33 -3.91
CA GLN A 253 -2.70 21.41 -4.10
C GLN A 253 -3.08 22.56 -3.16
N SER A 254 -2.41 22.63 -2.01
CA SER A 254 -2.44 23.81 -1.17
C SER A 254 -1.92 24.98 -2.01
N LYS A 255 -2.79 25.97 -2.24
CA LYS A 255 -2.38 27.29 -2.71
C LYS A 255 -1.19 27.74 -1.85
N PRO A 256 -0.02 28.06 -2.43
CA PRO A 256 1.12 28.47 -1.62
C PRO A 256 0.75 29.75 -0.87
N LEU A 257 0.69 29.66 0.45
CA LEU A 257 0.64 30.82 1.33
C LEU A 257 2.03 31.47 1.31
N GLY A 258 2.08 32.65 0.69
CA GLY A 258 3.18 33.62 0.63
C GLY A 258 4.55 33.18 1.17
N ALA A 259 5.48 32.89 0.26
CA ALA A 259 6.89 32.81 0.59
C ALA A 259 7.43 34.20 0.93
N THR A 260 7.81 34.43 2.18
CA THR A 260 8.76 35.48 2.56
C THR A 260 10.18 34.93 2.44
N GLU A 261 10.98 35.60 1.61
CA GLU A 261 12.40 35.33 1.40
C GLU A 261 13.22 35.49 2.69
N GLY A 262 14.25 34.66 2.85
CA GLY A 262 15.34 34.95 3.78
C GLY A 262 16.19 33.76 4.20
N GLU A 263 17.48 33.85 3.88
CA GLU A 263 18.63 33.48 4.74
C GLU A 263 19.47 32.22 4.36
N TYR A 264 20.78 32.47 4.27
CA TYR A 264 21.87 31.61 3.79
C TYR A 264 22.46 30.74 4.92
N SER A 265 22.99 29.56 4.58
CA SER A 265 24.06 28.91 5.36
C SER A 265 25.09 28.21 4.45
N HIS A 266 26.37 28.48 4.71
CA HIS A 266 27.54 27.83 4.12
C HIS A 266 28.15 26.89 5.17
N GLY A 267 28.44 25.63 4.79
CA GLY A 267 29.34 24.74 5.55
C GLY A 267 28.94 23.28 5.50
N PHE A 268 29.62 22.47 4.66
CA PHE A 268 29.61 21.00 4.64
C PHE A 268 28.36 20.31 5.23
N GLU A 269 27.22 20.49 4.55
CA GLU A 269 25.99 19.78 4.85
C GLU A 269 25.79 18.66 3.84
N TYR A 270 25.43 17.47 4.33
CA TYR A 270 24.81 16.40 3.55
C TYR A 270 23.87 17.04 2.53
N ALA A 271 24.00 16.69 1.24
CA ALA A 271 23.18 17.26 0.18
C ALA A 271 21.70 17.21 0.59
N THR A 272 21.18 18.34 1.06
CA THR A 272 19.77 18.53 1.35
C THR A 272 19.10 18.51 -0.02
N PRO A 273 18.23 17.52 -0.30
CA PRO A 273 17.61 17.40 -1.61
C PRO A 273 16.93 18.72 -1.96
N ARG A 274 17.34 19.35 -3.07
CA ARG A 274 16.69 20.58 -3.51
C ARG A 274 15.26 20.24 -3.97
N PRO A 275 14.29 21.16 -3.85
CA PRO A 275 12.93 20.97 -4.38
C PRO A 275 12.87 20.68 -5.90
N ASN A 276 13.96 20.98 -6.63
CA ASN A 276 14.13 20.66 -8.05
C ASN A 276 15.14 19.52 -8.31
N ASP A 277 15.64 18.84 -7.27
CA ASP A 277 16.41 17.61 -7.44
C ASP A 277 15.42 16.48 -7.74
N TRP A 278 15.45 16.07 -9.01
CA TRP A 278 14.91 14.84 -9.57
C TRP A 278 14.84 13.72 -8.53
N GLY A 279 13.62 13.29 -8.15
CA GLY A 279 13.44 12.24 -7.14
C GLY A 279 12.50 12.56 -5.98
N SER A 280 12.18 13.83 -5.75
CA SER A 280 11.43 14.31 -4.55
C SER A 280 9.93 14.53 -4.79
N GLY A 281 9.41 14.08 -5.93
CA GLY A 281 7.98 14.17 -6.20
C GLY A 281 7.21 13.17 -5.35
N PHE A 282 6.30 13.65 -4.51
CA PHE A 282 5.40 12.82 -3.71
C PHE A 282 4.75 11.67 -4.52
N THR A 283 4.43 11.89 -5.80
CA THR A 283 3.90 10.88 -6.72
C THR A 283 4.87 9.72 -6.99
N GLN A 284 6.17 10.02 -7.15
CA GLN A 284 7.21 9.02 -7.33
C GLN A 284 7.41 8.19 -6.07
N GLU A 285 7.49 8.87 -4.92
CA GLU A 285 7.61 8.22 -3.63
C GLU A 285 6.41 7.31 -3.35
N ARG A 286 5.20 7.80 -3.62
CA ARG A 286 3.94 7.05 -3.50
C ARG A 286 3.90 5.82 -4.41
N ARG A 287 4.40 5.93 -5.65
CA ARG A 287 4.53 4.79 -6.57
C ARG A 287 5.49 3.74 -6.04
N SER A 288 6.70 4.15 -5.66
CA SER A 288 7.71 3.25 -5.10
C SER A 288 7.16 2.57 -3.85
N ALA A 289 6.56 3.33 -2.94
CA ALA A 289 5.94 2.80 -1.73
C ALA A 289 4.86 1.74 -2.01
N PHE A 290 4.01 1.96 -3.00
CA PHE A 290 2.99 1.00 -3.39
C PHE A 290 3.62 -0.30 -3.92
N LEU A 291 4.65 -0.21 -4.78
CA LEU A 291 5.36 -1.38 -5.29
C LEU A 291 6.05 -2.17 -4.18
N LEU A 292 6.74 -1.47 -3.27
CA LEU A 292 7.42 -2.09 -2.14
C LEU A 292 6.44 -2.82 -1.22
N LEU A 293 5.30 -2.20 -0.90
CA LEU A 293 4.25 -2.86 -0.10
C LEU A 293 3.70 -4.10 -0.80
N ARG A 294 3.41 -4.01 -2.11
CA ARG A 294 2.91 -5.15 -2.87
C ARG A 294 3.91 -6.31 -2.92
N MET A 295 5.19 -6.00 -3.18
CA MET A 295 6.26 -6.98 -3.13
C MET A 295 6.35 -7.65 -1.75
N MET A 296 6.35 -6.87 -0.68
CA MET A 296 6.40 -7.42 0.69
C MET A 296 5.20 -8.30 1.03
N LEU A 297 4.01 -8.00 0.49
CA LEU A 297 2.81 -8.80 0.70
C LEU A 297 2.84 -10.11 -0.08
N GLU A 298 3.21 -10.07 -1.36
CA GLU A 298 3.28 -11.25 -2.22
C GLU A 298 4.33 -12.25 -1.74
N GLU A 299 5.47 -11.75 -1.27
CA GLU A 299 6.53 -12.57 -0.68
C GLU A 299 6.27 -12.97 0.78
N LYS A 300 5.10 -12.61 1.34
CA LYS A 300 4.69 -12.93 2.73
C LYS A 300 5.69 -12.43 3.78
N LEU A 301 6.34 -11.29 3.50
CA LEU A 301 7.20 -10.59 4.45
C LEU A 301 6.38 -9.85 5.51
N LEU A 302 5.13 -9.51 5.16
CA LEU A 302 4.12 -8.97 6.06
C LEU A 302 3.01 -10.01 6.26
N VAL A 303 2.52 -10.12 7.50
CA VAL A 303 1.48 -11.10 7.92
C VAL A 303 0.26 -10.39 8.45
#